data_AF-A0A971I8P0-F1
#
_entry.id   AF-A0A971I8P0-F1
#
_cell.length_a   1.000
_cell.length_b   1.000
_cell.length_c   1.000
_cell.angle_alpha   90.00
_cell.angle_beta   90.00
_cell.angle_gamma   90.00
#
_symmetry.space_group_name_H-M   'P 1'
#
loop_
_entity.id
_entity.type
_entity.pdbx_description
1 polymer ?
#
loop_
_entity_poly.entity_id
_entity_poly.type
_entity_poly.pdbx_seq_one_letter_code
_entity_poly.pdbx_strand_id
1 'polypeptide(L)'
;MDYQDILAKIQQEENNDLSTNLYRYNGILEAISFFTNRLTYDQIIHAAFDFVNELLTVHKSALYLLKDDQYKKVNSRNLSHAPDTIPRNAQLESFEP
;
A
#
# COMPACT_ATOMS: atom_id res chain seq x y z
N MET A 1 -4.73 -4.03 21.42
CA MET A 1 -4.49 -5.21 20.56
C MET A 1 -3.26 -4.90 19.76
N ASP A 2 -2.25 -5.75 19.84
CA ASP A 2 -1.03 -5.58 19.06
C ASP A 2 -1.30 -6.05 17.62
N TYR A 3 -0.87 -5.28 16.63
CA TYR A 3 -1.07 -5.61 15.20
C TYR A 3 -0.46 -6.99 14.86
N GLN A 4 0.60 -7.36 15.59
CA GLN A 4 1.23 -8.68 15.53
C GLN A 4 0.29 -9.84 15.93
N ASP A 5 -0.58 -9.64 16.92
CA ASP A 5 -1.53 -10.66 17.38
C ASP A 5 -2.64 -10.91 16.36
N ILE A 6 -3.01 -9.88 15.62
CA ILE A 6 -3.99 -9.94 14.53
C ILE A 6 -3.39 -10.73 13.37
N LEU A 7 -2.14 -10.44 12.99
CA LEU A 7 -1.42 -11.16 11.93
C LEU A 7 -1.24 -12.65 12.24
N ALA A 8 -0.96 -13.00 13.50
CA ALA A 8 -0.74 -14.39 13.92
C ALA A 8 -2.01 -15.25 13.83
N LYS A 9 -3.19 -14.69 14.14
CA LYS A 9 -4.47 -15.42 13.98
C LYS A 9 -4.82 -15.65 12.51
N ILE A 10 -4.44 -14.73 11.63
CA ILE A 10 -4.76 -14.77 10.21
C ILE A 10 -3.95 -15.85 9.46
N GLN A 11 -2.69 -16.09 9.87
CA GLN A 11 -1.84 -17.14 9.27
C GLN A 11 -2.32 -18.57 9.51
N GLN A 12 -3.16 -18.82 10.53
CA GLN A 12 -3.68 -20.17 10.82
C GLN A 12 -4.85 -20.60 9.91
N GLU A 13 -5.46 -19.69 9.12
CA GLU A 13 -6.73 -19.93 8.41
C GLU A 13 -6.60 -20.01 6.87
N GLU A 14 -5.44 -20.45 6.36
CA GLU A 14 -5.03 -20.41 4.94
C GLU A 14 -5.75 -21.36 3.94
N ASN A 15 -6.88 -22.01 4.27
CA ASN A 15 -7.45 -23.07 3.40
C ASN A 15 -8.89 -22.83 2.86
N ASN A 16 -9.34 -21.59 2.60
CA ASN A 16 -10.64 -21.38 1.95
C ASN A 16 -10.76 -20.04 1.20
N ASP A 17 -11.14 -20.02 -0.08
CA ASP A 17 -11.35 -18.77 -0.85
C ASP A 17 -12.36 -17.79 -0.21
N LEU A 18 -13.26 -18.29 0.63
CA LEU A 18 -14.17 -17.48 1.43
C LEU A 18 -13.44 -16.66 2.52
N SER A 19 -12.36 -17.19 3.09
CA SER A 19 -11.56 -16.49 4.11
C SER A 19 -10.78 -15.33 3.49
N THR A 20 -10.26 -15.49 2.27
CA THR A 20 -9.56 -14.40 1.54
C THR A 20 -10.48 -13.20 1.26
N ASN A 21 -11.74 -13.45 0.87
CA ASN A 21 -12.70 -12.36 0.65
C ASN A 21 -13.06 -11.67 1.97
N LEU A 22 -13.34 -12.44 3.03
CA LEU A 22 -13.64 -11.88 4.36
C LEU A 22 -12.46 -11.06 4.92
N TYR A 23 -11.23 -11.54 4.71
CA TYR A 23 -10.00 -10.83 5.05
C TYR A 23 -9.92 -9.46 4.36
N ARG A 24 -10.16 -9.41 3.04
CA ARG A 24 -10.14 -8.15 2.29
C ARG A 24 -11.21 -7.18 2.77
N TYR A 25 -12.42 -7.67 3.05
CA TYR A 25 -13.49 -6.83 3.58
C TYR A 25 -13.12 -6.22 4.94
N ASN A 26 -12.62 -7.03 5.86
CA ASN A 26 -12.17 -6.53 7.17
C ASN A 26 -11.03 -5.53 7.02
N GLY A 27 -10.05 -5.82 6.16
CA GLY A 27 -8.95 -4.89 5.87
C GLY A 27 -9.44 -3.55 5.33
N ILE A 28 -10.44 -3.52 4.44
CA ILE A 28 -11.02 -2.28 3.93
C ILE A 28 -11.69 -1.47 5.04
N LEU A 29 -12.45 -2.12 5.93
CA LEU A 29 -13.08 -1.44 7.07
C LEU A 29 -12.04 -0.85 8.03
N GLU A 30 -10.96 -1.57 8.31
CA GLU A 30 -9.84 -1.07 9.11
C GLU A 30 -9.15 0.12 8.45
N ALA A 31 -8.91 0.07 7.14
CA ALA A 31 -8.36 1.20 6.41
C ALA A 31 -9.26 2.44 6.48
N ILE A 32 -10.58 2.29 6.33
CA ILE A 32 -11.52 3.40 6.48
C ILE A 32 -11.39 4.00 7.89
N SER A 33 -11.38 3.17 8.93
CA SER A 33 -11.21 3.65 10.31
C SER A 33 -9.85 4.34 10.53
N PHE A 34 -8.77 3.84 9.93
CA PHE A 34 -7.44 4.42 10.03
C PHE A 34 -7.36 5.78 9.33
N PHE A 35 -7.76 5.85 8.04
CA PHE A 35 -7.61 7.04 7.20
C PHE A 35 -8.60 8.17 7.52
N THR A 36 -9.64 7.89 8.31
CA THR A 36 -10.56 8.92 8.84
C THR A 36 -9.97 9.68 10.03
N ASN A 37 -8.87 9.22 10.62
CA ASN A 37 -8.15 9.96 11.65
C ASN A 37 -7.34 11.13 11.07
N ARG A 38 -6.91 12.05 11.93
CA ARG A 38 -5.99 13.13 11.54
C ARG A 38 -4.59 12.54 11.31
N LEU A 39 -4.19 12.44 10.05
CA LEU A 39 -2.89 11.92 9.62
C LEU A 39 -2.08 13.02 8.93
N THR A 40 -0.75 12.91 9.00
CA THR A 40 0.15 13.73 8.16
C THR A 40 0.21 13.16 6.74
N TYR A 41 0.70 13.97 5.79
CA TYR A 41 0.92 13.53 4.42
C TYR A 41 1.78 12.25 4.35
N ASP A 42 2.93 12.22 5.04
CA ASP A 42 3.82 11.06 5.04
C ASP A 42 3.14 9.82 5.63
N GLN A 43 2.36 9.98 6.70
CA GLN A 43 1.60 8.87 7.30
C GLN A 43 0.56 8.30 6.32
N ILE A 44 -0.14 9.16 5.58
CA ILE A 44 -1.11 8.73 4.57
C ILE A 44 -0.39 7.92 3.48
N ILE A 45 0.71 8.44 2.95
CA ILE A 45 1.45 7.82 1.84
C ILE A 45 2.02 6.45 2.25
N HIS A 46 2.69 6.36 3.39
CA HIS A 46 3.29 5.11 3.85
C HIS A 46 2.22 4.07 4.21
N ALA A 47 1.20 4.47 4.96
CA ALA A 47 0.12 3.55 5.35
C ALA A 47 -0.67 3.07 4.13
N ALA A 48 -0.91 3.91 3.12
CA ALA A 48 -1.61 3.49 1.91
C ALA A 48 -0.79 2.47 1.11
N PHE A 49 0.53 2.66 1.02
CA PHE A 49 1.41 1.72 0.35
C PHE A 49 1.42 0.35 1.04
N ASP A 50 1.58 0.33 2.36
CA ASP A 50 1.58 -0.91 3.13
C ASP A 50 0.21 -1.60 3.04
N PHE A 51 -0.87 -0.83 3.20
CA PHE A 51 -2.23 -1.35 3.10
C PHE A 51 -2.54 -2.02 1.77
N VAL A 52 -2.22 -1.36 0.64
CA VAL A 52 -2.47 -1.95 -0.70
C VAL A 52 -1.64 -3.21 -0.90
N ASN A 53 -0.40 -3.23 -0.41
CA ASN A 53 0.46 -4.40 -0.53
C ASN A 53 -0.07 -5.60 0.27
N GLU A 54 -0.63 -5.38 1.46
CA GLU A 54 -1.25 -6.44 2.25
C GLU A 54 -2.61 -6.86 1.66
N LEU A 55 -3.49 -5.91 1.35
CA LEU A 55 -4.84 -6.17 0.82
C LEU A 55 -4.82 -6.96 -0.50
N LEU A 56 -3.94 -6.57 -1.42
CA LEU A 56 -3.80 -7.21 -2.72
C LEU A 56 -2.78 -8.35 -2.71
N THR A 57 -2.18 -8.67 -1.55
CA THR A 57 -1.15 -9.71 -1.41
C THR A 57 0.00 -9.54 -2.41
N VAL A 58 0.41 -8.30 -2.65
CA VAL A 58 1.43 -7.96 -3.66
C VAL A 58 2.81 -8.24 -3.09
N HIS A 59 3.51 -9.19 -3.71
CA HIS A 59 4.85 -9.57 -3.27
C HIS A 59 5.92 -8.53 -3.63
N LYS A 60 5.80 -7.84 -4.76
CA LYS A 60 6.80 -6.86 -5.24
C LYS A 60 6.12 -5.57 -5.69
N SER A 61 6.55 -4.44 -5.15
CA SER A 61 5.97 -3.14 -5.46
C SER A 61 6.95 -2.01 -5.17
N ALA A 62 6.71 -0.85 -5.76
CA ALA A 62 7.46 0.37 -5.48
C ALA A 62 6.50 1.56 -5.50
N LEU A 63 6.73 2.50 -4.59
CA LEU A 63 5.96 3.73 -4.45
C LEU A 63 6.80 4.90 -4.96
N TYR A 64 6.21 5.69 -5.85
CA TYR A 64 6.83 6.91 -6.36
C TYR A 64 5.90 8.09 -6.13
N LEU A 65 6.46 9.24 -5.75
CA LEU A 65 5.74 10.51 -5.65
C LEU A 65 6.26 11.50 -6.68
N LEU A 66 5.35 12.25 -7.29
CA LEU A 66 5.71 13.35 -8.18
C LEU A 66 6.34 14.49 -7.37
N LYS A 67 7.60 14.82 -7.65
CA LYS A 67 8.38 15.91 -7.05
C LYS A 67 9.33 16.49 -8.10
N ASP A 68 9.30 17.80 -8.30
CA ASP A 68 10.15 18.52 -9.27
C ASP A 68 10.03 17.95 -10.70
N ASP A 69 8.78 17.71 -11.15
CA ASP A 69 8.43 17.15 -12.46
C ASP A 69 8.97 15.73 -12.74
N GLN A 70 9.34 15.00 -11.69
CA GLN A 70 9.78 13.60 -11.79
C GLN A 70 9.17 12.76 -10.68
N TYR A 71 8.95 11.47 -10.96
CA TYR A 71 8.49 10.53 -9.95
C TYR A 71 9.69 10.00 -9.19
N LYS A 72 9.84 10.38 -7.92
CA LYS A 72 10.93 9.92 -7.06
C LYS A 72 10.45 8.76 -6.21
N LYS A 73 11.25 7.70 -6.13
CA LYS A 73 10.95 6.52 -5.31
C LYS A 73 10.97 6.91 -3.83
N VAL A 74 9.92 6.53 -3.11
CA VAL A 74 9.76 6.80 -1.67
C VAL A 74 9.78 5.52 -0.85
N ASN A 75 9.28 4.41 -1.41
CA ASN A 75 9.31 3.11 -0.76
C ASN A 75 9.36 1.97 -1.78
N SER A 76 9.77 0.78 -1.35
CA SER A 76 9.76 -0.44 -2.17
C SER A 76 9.64 -1.70 -1.32
N ARG A 77 8.85 -2.67 -1.78
CA ARG A 77 8.72 -4.00 -1.17
C ARG A 77 9.34 -5.04 -2.10
N ASN A 78 10.35 -5.77 -1.61
CA ASN A 78 11.00 -6.89 -2.32
C ASN A 78 11.42 -6.58 -3.77
N LEU A 79 11.75 -5.32 -4.06
CA LEU A 79 12.12 -4.84 -5.39
C LEU A 79 13.39 -3.99 -5.26
N SER A 80 14.52 -4.67 -5.04
CA SER A 80 15.84 -4.09 -4.77
C SER A 80 16.42 -3.28 -5.93
N HIS A 81 15.99 -3.57 -7.17
CA HIS A 81 16.46 -2.89 -8.38
C HIS A 81 15.44 -1.91 -8.95
N ALA A 82 14.55 -1.37 -8.11
CA ALA A 82 13.60 -0.33 -8.51
C ALA A 82 14.38 0.93 -8.90
N PRO A 83 14.13 1.53 -10.08
CA PRO A 83 14.71 2.84 -10.42
C PRO A 83 14.47 3.86 -9.31
N ASP A 84 15.43 4.73 -9.03
CA ASP A 84 15.23 5.78 -8.00
C ASP A 84 14.33 6.91 -8.51
N THR A 85 14.29 7.10 -9.83
CA THR A 85 13.44 8.07 -10.49
C THR A 85 12.79 7.47 -11.72
N ILE A 86 11.57 7.91 -12.00
CA ILE A 86 10.87 7.65 -13.25
C ILE A 86 10.57 9.01 -13.90
N PRO A 87 11.05 9.24 -15.13
CA PRO A 87 10.76 10.48 -15.83
C PRO A 87 9.27 10.54 -16.16
N ARG A 88 8.72 11.75 -16.13
CA ARG A 88 7.37 11.98 -16.59
C ARG A 88 7.30 11.72 -18.10
N ASN A 89 6.23 11.08 -18.54
CA ASN A 89 5.93 10.88 -19.95
C ASN A 89 4.59 11.55 -20.27
N ALA A 90 4.26 11.67 -21.56
CA ALA A 90 3.02 12.32 -22.00
C ALA A 90 1.74 11.70 -21.40
N GLN A 91 1.76 10.41 -21.01
CA GLN A 91 0.62 9.76 -20.35
C GLN A 91 0.49 10.14 -18.87
N LEU A 92 1.60 10.46 -18.21
CA LEU A 92 1.66 10.90 -16.81
C LEU A 92 1.48 12.42 -16.67
N GLU A 93 1.66 13.18 -17.75
CA GLU A 93 1.31 14.61 -17.80
C GLU A 93 -0.20 14.85 -17.67
N SER A 94 -1.03 13.99 -18.29
CA SER A 94 -2.49 14.13 -18.25
C SER A 94 -3.15 13.87 -16.89
N PHE A 95 -2.38 13.45 -15.88
CA PHE A 95 -2.88 13.21 -14.52
C PHE A 95 -2.63 14.38 -13.54
N GLU A 96 -2.07 15.49 -14.01
CA GLU A 96 -2.06 16.73 -13.21
C GLU A 96 -3.47 17.37 -13.22
N PRO A 97 -4.01 17.76 -12.05
CA PRO A 97 -5.24 18.54 -11.96
C PRO A 97 -5.10 19.97 -12.47
#